data_AF-B3CM19-F1
#
_entry.id   AF-B3CM19-F1
#
_cell.length_a   1.000
_cell.length_b   1.000
_cell.length_c   1.000
_cell.angle_alpha   90.00
_cell.angle_beta   90.00
_cell.angle_gamma   90.00
#
_symmetry.space_group_name_H-M   'P 1'
#
loop_
_entity.id
_entity.type
_entity.pdbx_description
1 polymer ?
#
loop_
_entity_poly.entity_id
_entity_poly.type
_entity_poly.pdbx_seq_one_letter_code
_entity_poly.pdbx_strand_id
1 'polypeptide(L)'
;MVNGWLNLDKPTGMSSAQAVTQIKRIFGIKKAGHLGTLDPLASGILPIALGEATKTIPYLSCDLKAYNFTIKWGKQTTTDDLGGDIIRTSDIKPEYNQINCAIKDFIGEITQTPPQFSAVKIKGARAYKLARSGQKVNIKPRQVKIHELKMIFLDTINNIADFSMICGSGVYVRSIARDLGIELNCFGHITQLRRTMVGDFKEDESVTIEQLTKKNTTTYSPQCLTLDTNTYKSCNGQKILGAYVKNNVRDEIGLIPVLDTGMTSEGGMTEDDGGNTKGFIIPIESALKSMFKVEISLEEAEKIRKGQEIILNNLRNLKNYDIFCTIVGNVPIAICSFTHGYVKPIRVFNILK
;
A
#
# COMPACT_ATOMS: atom_id res chain seq x y z
N MET A 1 -10.23 -1.65 -19.97
CA MET A 1 -9.70 -2.61 -18.99
C MET A 1 -8.69 -1.87 -18.13
N VAL A 2 -8.75 -1.97 -16.80
CA VAL A 2 -7.82 -1.24 -15.92
C VAL A 2 -6.54 -2.06 -15.76
N ASN A 3 -5.43 -1.49 -16.21
CA ASN A 3 -4.09 -2.08 -16.14
C ASN A 3 -3.16 -1.03 -15.53
N GLY A 4 -2.51 -1.36 -14.43
CA GLY A 4 -1.63 -0.42 -13.72
C GLY A 4 -1.48 -0.77 -12.26
N TRP A 5 -0.84 0.11 -11.53
CA TRP A 5 -0.63 0.04 -10.11
C TRP A 5 -1.50 1.06 -9.38
N LEU A 6 -1.95 0.68 -8.19
CA LEU A 6 -2.64 1.56 -7.26
C LEU A 6 -1.80 1.59 -5.98
N ASN A 7 -1.37 2.78 -5.59
CA ASN A 7 -0.66 2.99 -4.34
C ASN A 7 -1.68 3.16 -3.20
N LEU A 8 -2.11 2.07 -2.59
CA LEU A 8 -3.16 2.13 -1.56
C LEU A 8 -2.56 2.49 -0.19
N ASP A 9 -3.10 3.51 0.47
CA ASP A 9 -2.98 3.66 1.93
C ASP A 9 -3.98 2.73 2.60
N LYS A 10 -3.51 1.54 2.98
CA LYS A 10 -4.35 0.50 3.56
C LYS A 10 -4.72 0.90 4.99
N PRO A 11 -6.01 0.91 5.37
CA PRO A 11 -6.39 1.16 6.75
C PRO A 11 -5.97 0.02 7.68
N THR A 12 -5.89 0.31 8.97
CA THR A 12 -5.74 -0.69 10.04
C THR A 12 -6.98 -1.57 10.13
N GLY A 13 -6.80 -2.83 10.55
CA GLY A 13 -7.88 -3.82 10.73
C GLY A 13 -8.14 -4.69 9.50
N MET A 14 -7.56 -4.37 8.35
CA MET A 14 -7.76 -5.07 7.09
C MET A 14 -6.52 -5.85 6.64
N SER A 15 -6.66 -7.12 6.27
CA SER A 15 -5.56 -7.86 5.62
C SER A 15 -5.29 -7.39 4.19
N SER A 16 -4.05 -7.58 3.68
CA SER A 16 -3.75 -7.27 2.27
C SER A 16 -4.67 -8.00 1.27
N ALA A 17 -5.13 -9.22 1.59
CA ALA A 17 -6.05 -9.98 0.74
C ALA A 17 -7.46 -9.37 0.70
N GLN A 18 -7.94 -8.86 1.84
CA GLN A 18 -9.21 -8.11 1.89
C GLN A 18 -9.10 -6.80 1.12
N ALA A 19 -7.98 -6.08 1.26
CA ALA A 19 -7.71 -4.86 0.51
C ALA A 19 -7.75 -5.10 -1.01
N VAL A 20 -7.06 -6.15 -1.50
CA VAL A 20 -7.12 -6.55 -2.91
C VAL A 20 -8.55 -6.88 -3.35
N THR A 21 -9.31 -7.61 -2.52
CA THR A 21 -10.71 -7.94 -2.83
C THR A 21 -11.58 -6.69 -2.95
N GLN A 22 -11.39 -5.72 -2.06
CA GLN A 22 -12.15 -4.47 -2.08
C GLN A 22 -11.79 -3.60 -3.29
N ILE A 23 -10.50 -3.50 -3.64
CA ILE A 23 -10.06 -2.79 -4.85
C ILE A 23 -10.60 -3.44 -6.11
N LYS A 24 -10.62 -4.78 -6.19
CA LYS A 24 -11.25 -5.49 -7.31
C LYS A 24 -12.71 -5.10 -7.49
N ARG A 25 -13.46 -4.97 -6.39
CA ARG A 25 -14.87 -4.56 -6.40
C ARG A 25 -15.02 -3.12 -6.87
N ILE A 26 -14.20 -2.20 -6.35
CA ILE A 26 -14.25 -0.77 -6.70
C ILE A 26 -13.99 -0.55 -8.19
N PHE A 27 -12.99 -1.21 -8.77
CA PHE A 27 -12.63 -1.06 -10.19
C PHE A 27 -13.35 -2.03 -11.13
N GLY A 28 -14.21 -2.92 -10.64
CA GLY A 28 -14.90 -3.91 -11.46
C GLY A 28 -13.97 -4.90 -12.19
N ILE A 29 -12.83 -5.26 -11.59
CA ILE A 29 -11.80 -6.09 -12.24
C ILE A 29 -11.71 -7.51 -11.67
N LYS A 30 -11.35 -8.46 -12.54
CA LYS A 30 -11.19 -9.88 -12.16
C LYS A 30 -9.83 -10.21 -11.54
N LYS A 31 -8.77 -9.52 -11.95
CA LYS A 31 -7.38 -9.86 -11.59
C LYS A 31 -6.70 -8.69 -10.89
N ALA A 32 -6.21 -8.93 -9.68
CA ALA A 32 -5.37 -8.02 -8.93
C ALA A 32 -4.46 -8.79 -7.98
N GLY A 33 -3.36 -8.18 -7.56
CA GLY A 33 -2.41 -8.71 -6.59
C GLY A 33 -1.71 -7.56 -5.87
N HIS A 34 -0.96 -7.84 -4.81
CA HIS A 34 -0.26 -6.80 -4.04
C HIS A 34 1.25 -7.06 -3.97
N LEU A 35 2.04 -6.00 -3.79
CA LEU A 35 3.50 -6.06 -3.66
C LEU A 35 3.90 -6.11 -2.18
N GLY A 36 4.09 -7.34 -1.69
CA GLY A 36 4.44 -7.60 -0.29
C GLY A 36 3.22 -7.58 0.64
N THR A 37 3.15 -8.56 1.55
CA THR A 37 2.09 -8.62 2.56
C THR A 37 2.30 -7.53 3.61
N LEU A 38 1.21 -6.94 4.07
CA LEU A 38 1.14 -6.01 5.20
C LEU A 38 0.18 -6.59 6.24
N ASP A 39 0.58 -6.59 7.51
CA ASP A 39 -0.21 -7.19 8.59
C ASP A 39 -1.55 -6.45 8.79
N PRO A 40 -2.61 -7.12 9.29
CA PRO A 40 -3.90 -6.47 9.53
C PRO A 40 -3.81 -5.25 10.46
N LEU A 41 -2.97 -5.32 11.51
CA LEU A 41 -2.76 -4.21 12.44
C LEU A 41 -2.06 -3.00 11.82
N ALA A 42 -1.39 -3.20 10.69
CA ALA A 42 -0.53 -2.19 10.10
C ALA A 42 -1.30 -1.35 9.10
N SER A 43 -1.11 -0.03 9.09
CA SER A 43 -1.64 0.86 8.05
C SER A 43 -0.57 1.23 7.02
N GLY A 44 -0.95 2.01 6.02
CA GLY A 44 0.00 2.61 5.08
C GLY A 44 0.15 1.84 3.77
N ILE A 45 1.27 2.09 3.13
CA ILE A 45 1.51 1.80 1.71
C ILE A 45 1.40 0.31 1.38
N LEU A 46 0.43 -0.03 0.53
CA LEU A 46 0.25 -1.34 -0.07
C LEU A 46 0.07 -1.17 -1.58
N PRO A 47 1.13 -1.35 -2.38
CA PRO A 47 0.99 -1.29 -3.83
C PRO A 47 0.14 -2.46 -4.32
N ILE A 48 -0.90 -2.17 -5.10
CA ILE A 48 -1.82 -3.15 -5.68
C ILE A 48 -1.70 -3.10 -7.20
N ALA A 49 -1.29 -4.20 -7.80
CA ALA A 49 -1.24 -4.38 -9.24
C ALA A 49 -2.61 -4.81 -9.77
N LEU A 50 -3.12 -4.12 -10.79
CA LEU A 50 -4.41 -4.35 -11.44
C LEU A 50 -4.20 -4.93 -12.84
N GLY A 51 -4.97 -5.95 -13.18
CA GLY A 51 -4.95 -6.55 -14.52
C GLY A 51 -3.57 -7.07 -14.92
N GLU A 52 -3.07 -6.60 -16.05
CA GLU A 52 -1.77 -6.98 -16.62
C GLU A 52 -0.59 -6.61 -15.74
N ALA A 53 -0.70 -5.55 -14.92
CA ALA A 53 0.35 -5.14 -13.99
C ALA A 53 0.74 -6.24 -13.01
N THR A 54 -0.18 -7.17 -12.69
CA THR A 54 0.12 -8.32 -11.82
C THR A 54 1.27 -9.19 -12.31
N LYS A 55 1.57 -9.18 -13.62
CA LYS A 55 2.70 -9.89 -14.21
C LYS A 55 4.05 -9.28 -13.84
N THR A 56 4.08 -8.01 -13.42
CA THR A 56 5.32 -7.30 -13.02
C THR A 56 5.75 -7.60 -11.59
N ILE A 57 4.84 -8.01 -10.70
CA ILE A 57 5.12 -8.24 -9.26
C ILE A 57 6.41 -9.03 -9.01
N PRO A 58 6.69 -10.17 -9.71
CA PRO A 58 7.90 -10.96 -9.44
C PRO A 58 9.21 -10.29 -9.86
N TYR A 59 9.15 -9.24 -10.67
CA TYR A 59 10.30 -8.60 -11.31
C TYR A 59 10.56 -7.19 -10.81
N LEU A 60 9.70 -6.67 -9.91
CA LEU A 60 9.97 -5.41 -9.25
C LEU A 60 11.03 -5.63 -8.18
N SER A 61 12.17 -4.96 -8.32
CA SER A 61 13.24 -4.88 -7.32
C SER A 61 12.85 -3.97 -6.15
N CYS A 62 11.64 -4.13 -5.60
CA CYS A 62 11.19 -3.33 -4.46
C CYS A 62 11.73 -3.92 -3.15
N ASP A 63 13.05 -3.84 -3.00
CA ASP A 63 13.74 -4.37 -1.82
C ASP A 63 13.61 -3.45 -0.62
N LEU A 64 13.55 -2.13 -0.83
CA LEU A 64 13.43 -1.18 0.26
C LEU A 64 11.99 -0.97 0.72
N LYS A 65 11.80 -0.99 2.03
CA LYS A 65 10.55 -0.67 2.71
C LYS A 65 10.85 0.23 3.89
N ALA A 66 10.00 1.22 4.12
CA ALA A 66 10.11 2.10 5.28
C ALA A 66 8.89 1.95 6.18
N TYR A 67 9.11 2.03 7.49
CA TYR A 67 8.08 1.88 8.51
C TYR A 67 8.27 2.89 9.62
N ASN A 68 7.15 3.39 10.15
CA ASN A 68 7.08 4.02 11.46
C ASN A 68 6.25 3.13 12.38
N PHE A 69 6.71 2.91 13.61
CA PHE A 69 6.04 1.99 14.53
C PHE A 69 6.32 2.32 15.99
N THR A 70 5.42 1.87 16.84
CA THR A 70 5.50 2.06 18.30
C THR A 70 5.65 0.71 18.97
N ILE A 71 6.63 0.61 19.87
CA ILE A 71 6.79 -0.52 20.79
C ILE A 71 6.26 -0.10 22.16
N LYS A 72 5.45 -0.96 22.77
CA LYS A 72 5.12 -0.86 24.20
C LYS A 72 5.94 -1.88 24.98
N TRP A 73 6.66 -1.39 25.98
CA TRP A 73 7.54 -2.21 26.81
C TRP A 73 6.79 -2.87 27.98
N GLY A 74 7.42 -3.87 28.58
CA GLY A 74 6.94 -4.56 29.78
C GLY A 74 6.11 -5.81 29.51
N LYS A 75 5.73 -6.09 28.26
CA LYS A 75 4.91 -7.26 27.90
C LYS A 75 5.33 -7.85 26.56
N GLN A 76 5.51 -9.17 26.52
CA GLN A 76 5.61 -9.95 25.29
C GLN A 76 4.28 -10.65 25.02
N THR A 77 3.84 -10.68 23.76
CA THR A 77 2.58 -11.34 23.35
C THR A 77 2.82 -12.51 22.39
N THR A 78 1.85 -13.41 22.22
CA THR A 78 1.94 -14.56 21.29
C THR A 78 2.10 -14.16 19.83
N THR A 79 1.60 -12.99 19.45
CA THR A 79 1.64 -12.46 18.08
C THR A 79 2.72 -11.41 17.87
N ASP A 80 3.48 -11.05 18.90
CA ASP A 80 4.44 -9.93 18.91
C ASP A 80 3.77 -8.55 18.62
N ASP A 81 2.45 -8.45 18.80
CA ASP A 81 1.62 -7.26 18.63
C ASP A 81 0.44 -7.24 19.64
N LEU A 82 -0.41 -6.20 19.60
CA LEU A 82 -1.59 -6.05 20.46
C LEU A 82 -2.65 -7.17 20.35
N GLY A 83 -2.62 -7.97 19.29
CA GLY A 83 -3.67 -8.97 19.02
C GLY A 83 -3.49 -10.31 19.72
N GLY A 84 -2.40 -10.51 20.46
CA GLY A 84 -2.05 -11.78 21.10
C GLY A 84 -2.06 -11.74 22.61
N ASP A 85 -2.19 -12.92 23.22
CA ASP A 85 -2.14 -13.09 24.68
C ASP A 85 -0.75 -12.78 25.24
N ILE A 86 -0.70 -12.23 26.46
CA ILE A 86 0.55 -11.95 27.17
C ILE A 86 1.20 -13.28 27.56
N ILE A 87 2.48 -13.46 27.21
CA ILE A 87 3.26 -14.66 27.53
C ILE A 87 4.41 -14.39 28.52
N ARG A 88 4.87 -13.14 28.61
CA ARG A 88 5.89 -12.68 29.55
C ARG A 88 5.66 -11.23 29.92
N THR A 89 6.07 -10.85 31.12
CA THR A 89 6.00 -9.48 31.64
C THR A 89 7.30 -9.08 32.32
N SER A 90 7.57 -7.78 32.37
CA SER A 90 8.68 -7.19 33.12
C SER A 90 8.28 -5.79 33.58
N ASP A 91 8.76 -5.40 34.75
CA ASP A 91 8.58 -4.04 35.29
C ASP A 91 9.72 -3.10 34.91
N ILE A 92 10.76 -3.63 34.24
CA ILE A 92 11.90 -2.86 33.75
C ILE A 92 11.41 -1.89 32.66
N LYS A 93 11.78 -0.61 32.81
CA LYS A 93 11.57 0.42 31.80
C LYS A 93 12.92 0.78 31.18
N PRO A 94 13.14 0.54 29.88
CA PRO A 94 14.42 0.84 29.26
C PRO A 94 14.61 2.36 29.12
N GLU A 95 15.80 2.83 29.47
CA GLU A 95 16.19 4.23 29.33
C GLU A 95 16.58 4.58 27.89
N TYR A 96 16.51 5.87 27.56
CA TYR A 96 16.85 6.39 26.22
C TYR A 96 18.20 5.87 25.68
N ASN A 97 19.24 5.89 26.51
CA ASN A 97 20.57 5.44 26.11
C ASN A 97 20.66 3.92 25.93
N GLN A 98 19.94 3.14 26.74
CA GLN A 98 19.90 1.68 26.63
C GLN A 98 19.27 1.26 25.30
N ILE A 99 18.15 1.89 24.94
CA ILE A 99 17.47 1.63 23.66
C ILE A 99 18.38 1.98 22.48
N ASN A 100 18.98 3.17 22.48
CA ASN A 100 19.87 3.60 21.38
C ASN A 100 21.14 2.76 21.26
N CYS A 101 21.68 2.24 22.36
CA CYS A 101 22.78 1.29 22.31
C CYS A 101 22.33 -0.03 21.68
N ALA A 102 21.22 -0.60 22.14
CA ALA A 102 20.70 -1.87 21.63
C ALA A 102 20.31 -1.81 20.15
N ILE A 103 19.73 -0.69 19.66
CA ILE A 103 19.38 -0.50 18.25
C ILE A 103 20.56 -0.77 17.30
N LYS A 104 21.80 -0.48 17.70
CA LYS A 104 22.99 -0.61 16.84
C LYS A 104 23.19 -2.05 16.37
N ASP A 105 22.85 -3.02 17.19
CA ASP A 105 23.00 -4.45 16.88
C ASP A 105 21.93 -4.97 15.90
N PHE A 106 20.91 -4.15 15.63
CA PHE A 106 19.84 -4.46 14.67
C PHE A 106 20.08 -3.82 13.29
N ILE A 107 21.13 -3.01 13.10
CA ILE A 107 21.44 -2.35 11.82
C ILE A 107 22.44 -3.19 11.04
N GLY A 108 22.22 -3.33 9.73
CA GLY A 108 23.03 -4.15 8.84
C GLY A 108 22.39 -5.50 8.54
N GLU A 109 23.20 -6.53 8.34
CA GLU A 109 22.73 -7.89 8.13
C GLU A 109 22.55 -8.60 9.47
N ILE A 110 21.31 -8.98 9.77
CA ILE A 110 20.96 -9.62 11.04
C ILE A 110 20.25 -10.95 10.80
N THR A 111 20.38 -11.85 11.76
CA THR A 111 19.60 -13.07 11.82
C THR A 111 18.28 -12.80 12.53
N GLN A 112 17.16 -12.94 11.83
CA GLN A 112 15.83 -12.77 12.41
C GLN A 112 15.00 -14.05 12.30
N THR A 113 14.32 -14.41 13.39
CA THR A 113 13.28 -15.45 13.36
C THR A 113 11.90 -14.80 13.19
N PRO A 114 11.17 -15.05 12.09
CA PRO A 114 9.83 -14.53 11.88
C PRO A 114 8.85 -14.86 13.02
N PRO A 115 7.78 -14.06 13.22
CA PRO A 115 6.74 -14.37 14.19
C PRO A 115 6.03 -15.68 13.88
N GLN A 116 5.49 -16.35 14.91
CA GLN A 116 4.63 -17.54 14.75
C GLN A 116 3.44 -17.25 13.83
N PHE A 117 2.84 -16.07 13.97
CA PHE A 117 1.72 -15.59 13.16
C PHE A 117 2.20 -14.79 11.94
N SER A 118 3.00 -15.43 11.08
CA SER A 118 3.55 -14.80 9.88
C SER A 118 3.07 -15.44 8.59
N ALA A 119 3.24 -14.72 7.47
CA ALA A 119 2.96 -15.23 6.14
C ALA A 119 4.02 -16.23 5.62
N VAL A 120 5.05 -16.60 6.38
CA VAL A 120 6.07 -17.57 5.95
C VAL A 120 5.41 -18.91 5.63
N LYS A 121 5.86 -19.59 4.56
CA LYS A 121 5.43 -20.95 4.24
C LYS A 121 6.37 -21.96 4.90
N ILE A 122 5.79 -22.95 5.58
CA ILE A 122 6.48 -24.03 6.27
C ILE A 122 5.85 -25.32 5.79
N LYS A 123 6.64 -26.17 5.12
CA LYS A 123 6.18 -27.41 4.48
C LYS A 123 4.91 -27.21 3.63
N GLY A 124 4.85 -26.10 2.88
CA GLY A 124 3.71 -25.74 2.01
C GLY A 124 2.57 -24.95 2.68
N ALA A 125 2.41 -25.02 4.00
CA ALA A 125 1.38 -24.30 4.75
C ALA A 125 1.87 -22.93 5.27
N ARG A 126 1.00 -21.93 5.40
CA ARG A 126 1.37 -20.63 5.98
C ARG A 126 1.46 -20.73 7.51
N ALA A 127 2.49 -20.16 8.12
CA ALA A 127 2.75 -20.23 9.56
C ALA A 127 1.56 -19.74 10.39
N TYR A 128 0.93 -18.61 10.03
CA TYR A 128 -0.26 -18.12 10.73
C TYR A 128 -1.45 -19.09 10.72
N LYS A 129 -1.59 -19.96 9.71
CA LYS A 129 -2.66 -20.97 9.68
C LYS A 129 -2.39 -22.08 10.69
N LEU A 130 -1.13 -22.52 10.77
CA LEU A 130 -0.69 -23.55 11.71
C LEU A 130 -0.72 -23.05 13.17
N ALA A 131 -0.27 -21.81 13.41
CA ALA A 131 -0.32 -21.19 14.73
C ALA A 131 -1.76 -21.05 15.24
N ARG A 132 -2.70 -20.67 14.37
CA ARG A 132 -4.14 -20.60 14.71
C ARG A 132 -4.79 -21.95 14.98
N SER A 133 -4.22 -23.06 14.50
CA SER A 133 -4.66 -24.41 14.86
C SER A 133 -3.99 -24.93 16.14
N GLY A 134 -3.34 -24.07 16.92
CA GLY A 134 -2.63 -24.44 18.15
C GLY A 134 -1.28 -25.13 17.93
N GLN A 135 -0.83 -25.29 16.68
CA GLN A 135 0.43 -25.94 16.38
C GLN A 135 1.58 -24.94 16.50
N LYS A 136 2.47 -25.14 17.48
CA LYS A 136 3.72 -24.38 17.57
C LYS A 136 4.61 -24.76 16.39
N VAL A 137 4.98 -23.76 15.58
CA VAL A 137 5.75 -24.02 14.36
C VAL A 137 7.22 -23.68 14.60
N ASN A 138 8.11 -24.61 14.26
CA ASN A 138 9.54 -24.32 14.22
C ASN A 138 9.86 -23.47 12.98
N ILE A 139 10.00 -22.17 13.17
CA ILE A 139 10.36 -21.23 12.09
C ILE A 139 11.87 -21.07 12.08
N LYS A 140 12.52 -21.42 10.97
CA LYS A 140 13.96 -21.24 10.81
C LYS A 140 14.31 -19.74 10.79
N PRO A 141 15.35 -19.31 11.52
CA PRO A 141 15.92 -17.98 11.36
C PRO A 141 16.39 -17.74 9.91
N ARG A 142 16.41 -16.48 9.49
CA ARG A 142 16.90 -16.07 8.17
C ARG A 142 17.67 -14.77 8.25
N GLN A 143 18.61 -14.57 7.32
CA GLN A 143 19.27 -13.29 7.14
C GLN A 143 18.29 -12.28 6.56
N VAL A 144 18.26 -11.10 7.17
CA VAL A 144 17.53 -9.93 6.69
C VAL A 144 18.43 -8.70 6.83
N LYS A 145 18.13 -7.64 6.09
CA LYS A 145 18.92 -6.41 6.11
C LYS A 145 18.10 -5.23 6.61
N ILE A 146 18.61 -4.54 7.61
CA ILE A 146 18.08 -3.26 8.08
C ILE A 146 19.08 -2.18 7.68
N HIS A 147 18.63 -1.21 6.91
CA HIS A 147 19.48 -0.12 6.43
C HIS A 147 19.55 1.01 7.46
N GLU A 148 18.43 1.28 8.13
CA GLU A 148 18.33 2.32 9.13
C GLU A 148 17.30 1.89 10.18
N LEU A 149 17.61 2.11 11.45
CA LEU A 149 16.66 2.01 12.57
C LEU A 149 16.98 3.14 13.55
N LYS A 150 15.97 3.97 13.86
CA LYS A 150 16.11 5.13 14.74
C LYS A 150 14.95 5.18 15.71
N MET A 151 15.23 5.45 16.98
CA MET A 151 14.20 5.87 17.93
C MET A 151 13.92 7.36 17.72
N ILE A 152 12.65 7.69 17.48
CA ILE A 152 12.18 9.05 17.22
C ILE A 152 11.74 9.72 18.53
N PHE A 153 11.08 8.96 19.40
CA PHE A 153 10.51 9.48 20.64
C PHE A 153 10.46 8.38 21.70
N LEU A 154 10.64 8.76 22.96
CA LEU A 154 10.49 7.89 24.13
C LEU A 154 9.53 8.54 25.11
N ASP A 155 8.41 7.88 25.37
CA ASP A 155 7.45 8.25 26.41
C ASP A 155 7.61 7.31 27.61
N THR A 156 8.29 7.81 28.64
CA THR A 156 8.58 7.07 29.87
C THR A 156 7.36 6.90 30.78
N ILE A 157 6.35 7.75 30.64
CA ILE A 157 5.10 7.69 31.41
C ILE A 157 4.26 6.52 30.89
N ASN A 158 4.02 6.48 29.58
CA ASN A 158 3.23 5.43 28.94
C ASN A 158 4.04 4.15 28.64
N ASN A 159 5.36 4.19 28.87
CA ASN A 159 6.30 3.10 28.63
C ASN A 159 6.28 2.62 27.16
N ILE A 160 6.31 3.58 26.24
CA ILE A 160 6.32 3.35 24.79
C ILE A 160 7.48 4.10 24.13
N ALA A 161 7.96 3.59 23.00
CA ALA A 161 8.93 4.26 22.15
C ALA A 161 8.51 4.16 20.68
N ASP A 162 8.70 5.26 19.95
CA ASP A 162 8.42 5.37 18.54
C ASP A 162 9.71 5.23 17.73
N PHE A 163 9.62 4.53 16.61
CA PHE A 163 10.74 4.18 15.77
C PHE A 163 10.45 4.48 14.30
N SER A 164 11.51 4.80 13.56
CA SER A 164 11.52 4.79 12.11
C SER A 164 12.55 3.77 11.62
N MET A 165 12.20 3.01 10.59
CA MET A 165 13.06 1.96 10.04
C MET A 165 12.99 1.90 8.53
N ILE A 166 14.15 1.76 7.89
CA ILE A 166 14.30 1.42 6.47
C ILE A 166 14.95 0.05 6.39
N CYS A 167 14.31 -0.88 5.69
CA CYS A 167 14.76 -2.26 5.65
C CYS A 167 14.57 -2.90 4.28
N GLY A 168 15.31 -3.99 4.07
CA GLY A 168 15.14 -4.90 2.95
C GLY A 168 13.84 -5.71 3.02
N SER A 169 13.58 -6.49 1.98
CA SER A 169 12.49 -7.46 1.98
C SER A 169 12.69 -8.56 3.02
N GLY A 170 11.59 -8.94 3.70
CA GLY A 170 11.59 -10.05 4.65
C GLY A 170 11.83 -9.67 6.11
N VAL A 171 12.12 -8.41 6.43
CA VAL A 171 12.12 -7.96 7.82
C VAL A 171 10.69 -7.96 8.38
N TYR A 172 10.52 -8.56 9.56
CA TYR A 172 9.30 -8.46 10.36
C TYR A 172 9.51 -7.45 11.48
N VAL A 173 8.84 -6.30 11.39
CA VAL A 173 8.89 -5.24 12.43
C VAL A 173 8.46 -5.78 13.80
N ARG A 174 7.48 -6.68 13.81
CA ARG A 174 7.05 -7.38 15.04
C ARG A 174 8.15 -8.17 15.72
N SER A 175 9.00 -8.85 14.93
CA SER A 175 10.16 -9.54 15.50
C SER A 175 11.22 -8.57 16.01
N ILE A 176 11.38 -7.39 15.39
CA ILE A 176 12.24 -6.34 15.94
C ILE A 176 11.76 -5.91 17.32
N ALA A 177 10.45 -5.69 17.52
CA ALA A 177 9.92 -5.35 18.83
C ALA A 177 10.15 -6.42 19.89
N ARG A 178 9.91 -7.69 19.52
CA ARG A 178 10.16 -8.84 20.38
C ARG A 178 11.64 -8.94 20.77
N ASP A 179 12.52 -8.92 19.79
CA ASP A 179 13.94 -9.19 19.96
C ASP A 179 14.63 -8.03 20.70
N LEU A 180 14.28 -6.78 20.39
CA LEU A 180 14.76 -5.60 21.13
C LEU A 180 14.27 -5.62 22.60
N GLY A 181 13.02 -6.03 22.83
CA GLY A 181 12.51 -6.20 24.19
C GLY A 181 13.23 -7.30 24.98
N ILE A 182 13.65 -8.39 24.33
CA ILE A 182 14.45 -9.45 24.94
C ILE A 182 15.85 -8.94 25.29
N GLU A 183 16.52 -8.25 24.35
CA GLU A 183 17.85 -7.67 24.54
C GLU A 183 17.88 -6.69 25.74
N LEU A 184 16.84 -5.87 25.85
CA LEU A 184 16.68 -4.90 26.94
C LEU A 184 16.16 -5.51 28.25
N ASN A 185 15.87 -6.81 28.30
CA ASN A 185 15.27 -7.52 29.44
C ASN A 185 13.93 -6.93 29.94
N CYS A 186 13.25 -6.13 29.11
CA CYS A 186 11.97 -5.49 29.46
C CYS A 186 10.78 -6.10 28.72
N PHE A 187 11.04 -6.92 27.69
CA PHE A 187 10.04 -7.38 26.71
C PHE A 187 9.33 -6.23 25.99
N GLY A 188 8.68 -6.55 24.87
CA GLY A 188 7.91 -5.58 24.12
C GLY A 188 7.07 -6.20 23.02
N HIS A 189 6.11 -5.43 22.52
CA HIS A 189 5.28 -5.77 21.38
C HIS A 189 4.88 -4.51 20.62
N ILE A 190 4.51 -4.68 19.34
CA ILE A 190 4.05 -3.57 18.49
C ILE A 190 2.64 -3.14 18.90
N THR A 191 2.44 -1.83 19.08
CA THR A 191 1.13 -1.22 19.31
C THR A 191 0.61 -0.43 18.12
N GLN A 192 1.51 0.16 17.34
CA GLN A 192 1.19 0.85 16.09
C GLN A 192 2.24 0.48 15.04
N LEU A 193 1.79 0.29 13.80
CA LEU A 193 2.66 -0.01 12.68
C LEU A 193 2.11 0.65 11.42
N ARG A 194 2.93 1.48 10.78
CA ARG A 194 2.60 2.12 9.52
C ARG A 194 3.74 1.90 8.54
N ARG A 195 3.44 1.34 7.36
CA ARG A 195 4.41 1.26 6.27
C ARG A 195 4.33 2.55 5.46
N THR A 196 5.42 3.29 5.39
CA THR A 196 5.49 4.61 4.72
C THR A 196 6.04 4.50 3.30
N MET A 197 6.68 3.38 2.94
CA MET A 197 7.24 3.20 1.60
C MET A 197 7.37 1.72 1.21
N VAL A 198 7.19 1.43 -0.09
CA VAL A 198 7.61 0.17 -0.73
C VAL A 198 8.26 0.50 -2.08
N GLY A 199 9.59 0.40 -2.16
CA GLY A 199 10.33 0.83 -3.35
C GLY A 199 10.00 2.28 -3.70
N ASP A 200 9.49 2.50 -4.91
CA ASP A 200 9.11 3.83 -5.39
C ASP A 200 7.73 4.30 -4.89
N PHE A 201 6.92 3.42 -4.30
CA PHE A 201 5.59 3.77 -3.78
C PHE A 201 5.70 4.44 -2.40
N LYS A 202 5.24 5.69 -2.30
CA LYS A 202 5.34 6.56 -1.11
C LYS A 202 3.99 7.15 -0.69
N GLU A 203 3.90 7.68 0.53
CA GLU A 203 2.64 8.19 1.13
C GLU A 203 1.99 9.35 0.37
N ASP A 204 2.80 10.27 -0.16
CA ASP A 204 2.35 11.44 -0.92
C ASP A 204 1.60 11.09 -2.20
N GLU A 205 1.91 9.95 -2.81
CA GLU A 205 1.27 9.43 -4.01
C GLU A 205 0.20 8.37 -3.71
N SER A 206 -0.19 8.21 -2.43
CA SER A 206 -1.12 7.16 -2.02
C SER A 206 -2.58 7.61 -1.99
N VAL A 207 -3.48 6.64 -2.08
CA VAL A 207 -4.92 6.87 -2.03
C VAL A 207 -5.59 5.91 -1.04
N THR A 208 -6.56 6.43 -0.29
CA THR A 208 -7.37 5.67 0.66
C THR A 208 -8.58 5.01 -0.03
N ILE A 209 -9.15 3.99 0.60
CA ILE A 209 -10.39 3.35 0.12
C ILE A 209 -11.55 4.36 0.12
N GLU A 210 -11.59 5.24 1.12
CA GLU A 210 -12.57 6.31 1.26
C GLU A 210 -12.49 7.26 0.06
N GLN A 211 -11.29 7.72 -0.32
CA GLN A 211 -11.10 8.55 -1.51
C GLN A 211 -11.54 7.85 -2.80
N LEU A 212 -11.29 6.54 -2.93
CA LEU A 212 -11.72 5.77 -4.10
C LEU A 212 -13.23 5.52 -4.15
N THR A 213 -13.94 5.63 -3.03
CA THR A 213 -15.38 5.35 -2.93
C THR A 213 -16.23 6.62 -2.79
N LYS A 214 -15.62 7.78 -2.56
CA LYS A 214 -16.30 9.08 -2.65
C LYS A 214 -16.87 9.25 -4.05
N LYS A 215 -18.17 9.01 -4.20
CA LYS A 215 -18.94 9.49 -5.35
C LYS A 215 -18.78 11.01 -5.37
N ASN A 216 -18.48 11.59 -6.52
CA ASN A 216 -18.74 13.02 -6.74
C ASN A 216 -20.26 13.20 -6.63
N THR A 217 -20.77 13.39 -5.41
CA THR A 217 -22.14 13.85 -5.20
C THR A 217 -22.17 15.33 -5.53
N THR A 218 -22.01 15.67 -6.81
CA THR A 218 -22.48 16.93 -7.38
C THR A 218 -23.72 16.59 -8.19
N THR A 219 -24.76 16.18 -7.48
CA THR A 219 -26.12 16.22 -8.00
C THR A 219 -26.96 16.84 -6.90
N TYR A 220 -26.95 18.17 -6.85
CA TYR A 220 -28.09 18.87 -6.27
C TYR A 220 -29.27 18.53 -7.18
N SER A 221 -29.99 17.46 -6.87
CA SER A 221 -31.39 17.39 -7.28
C SER A 221 -32.10 18.37 -6.36
N PRO A 222 -32.71 19.45 -6.86
CA PRO A 222 -33.49 20.34 -6.02
C PRO A 222 -34.69 19.54 -5.51
N GLN A 223 -34.55 18.90 -4.36
CA GLN A 223 -35.70 18.63 -3.52
C GLN A 223 -36.25 20.00 -3.18
N CYS A 224 -37.39 20.30 -3.82
CA CYS A 224 -38.21 21.48 -3.66
C CYS A 224 -38.10 22.02 -2.23
N LEU A 225 -37.19 22.96 -2.01
CA LEU A 225 -37.23 23.78 -0.82
C LEU A 225 -38.46 24.66 -1.01
N THR A 226 -39.54 24.32 -0.31
CA THR A 226 -40.63 25.28 -0.11
C THR A 226 -40.04 26.44 0.67
N LEU A 227 -39.67 27.49 -0.05
CA LEU A 227 -39.25 28.76 0.53
C LEU A 227 -40.47 29.36 1.21
N ASP A 228 -40.49 29.33 2.54
CA ASP A 228 -41.48 30.05 3.31
C ASP A 228 -41.11 31.55 3.23
N THR A 229 -41.76 32.28 2.33
CA THR A 229 -41.41 33.67 1.97
C THR A 229 -41.72 34.69 3.07
N ASN A 230 -42.10 34.28 4.27
CA ASN A 230 -42.47 35.17 5.36
C ASN A 230 -41.37 35.49 6.37
N THR A 231 -40.11 35.10 6.13
CA THR A 231 -38.98 35.53 6.97
C THR A 231 -37.92 36.32 6.19
N TYR A 232 -38.32 37.51 5.72
CA TYR A 232 -37.36 38.54 5.34
C TYR A 232 -36.96 39.33 6.60
N LYS A 233 -35.69 39.30 6.98
CA LYS A 233 -35.11 40.39 7.80
C LYS A 233 -34.22 41.24 6.91
N SER A 234 -34.56 42.53 6.84
CA SER A 234 -33.77 43.56 6.17
C SER A 234 -32.48 43.78 6.93
N CYS A 235 -31.33 43.66 6.26
CA CYS A 235 -30.05 44.16 6.74
C CYS A 235 -29.43 44.99 5.61
N ASN A 236 -29.16 46.28 5.87
CA ASN A 236 -28.58 47.25 4.93
C ASN A 236 -29.16 47.23 3.50
N GLY A 237 -30.49 47.14 3.38
CA GLY A 237 -31.20 47.27 2.11
C GLY A 237 -31.19 46.03 1.21
N GLN A 238 -30.60 44.91 1.64
CA GLN A 238 -30.61 43.66 0.88
C GLN A 238 -31.56 42.62 1.53
N LYS A 239 -32.41 41.99 0.70
CA LYS A 239 -33.25 40.85 1.09
C LYS A 239 -32.36 39.60 1.15
N ILE A 240 -32.12 39.05 2.33
CA ILE A 240 -31.32 37.84 2.53
C ILE A 240 -32.26 36.66 2.80
N LEU A 241 -32.16 35.61 1.99
CA LEU A 241 -32.96 34.39 2.10
C LEU A 241 -32.39 33.53 3.25
N GLY A 242 -33.10 33.45 4.38
CA GLY A 242 -32.69 32.62 5.52
C GLY A 242 -33.01 31.15 5.28
N ALA A 243 -32.03 30.36 4.83
CA ALA A 243 -32.17 28.91 4.76
C ALA A 243 -31.85 28.28 6.12
N TYR A 244 -32.84 27.68 6.78
CA TYR A 244 -32.65 26.88 7.99
C TYR A 244 -32.13 25.50 7.61
N VAL A 245 -30.85 25.23 7.85
CA VAL A 245 -30.30 23.87 7.77
C VAL A 245 -30.39 23.24 9.15
N LYS A 246 -31.34 22.33 9.34
CA LYS A 246 -31.54 21.57 10.58
C LYS A 246 -30.50 20.45 10.68
N ASN A 247 -29.25 20.79 10.96
CA ASN A 247 -28.23 19.80 11.33
C ASN A 247 -28.08 19.78 12.85
N ASN A 248 -28.18 18.58 13.43
CA ASN A 248 -28.13 18.28 14.86
C ASN A 248 -26.73 18.48 15.50
N VAL A 249 -25.99 19.52 15.11
CA VAL A 249 -24.73 19.90 15.73
C VAL A 249 -24.68 21.43 15.79
N ARG A 250 -24.61 21.95 17.01
CA ARG A 250 -24.60 23.37 17.37
C ARG A 250 -23.46 24.14 16.68
N ASP A 251 -23.82 25.34 16.26
CA ASP A 251 -23.02 26.57 16.20
C ASP A 251 -21.77 26.57 15.30
N GLU A 252 -21.93 27.03 14.06
CA GLU A 252 -21.27 28.26 13.56
C GLU A 252 -21.82 28.62 12.16
N ILE A 253 -22.32 29.85 12.03
CA ILE A 253 -23.11 30.35 10.90
C ILE A 253 -22.17 30.93 9.85
N GLY A 254 -22.01 30.24 8.72
CA GLY A 254 -21.36 30.77 7.52
C GLY A 254 -22.40 31.25 6.49
N LEU A 255 -22.48 32.55 6.26
CA LEU A 255 -23.28 33.17 5.19
C LEU A 255 -22.67 32.81 3.82
N ILE A 256 -23.42 32.14 2.95
CA ILE A 256 -22.98 31.88 1.57
C ILE A 256 -23.84 32.71 0.61
N PRO A 257 -23.26 33.62 -0.19
CA PRO A 257 -23.97 34.32 -1.26
C PRO A 257 -24.39 33.34 -2.35
N VAL A 258 -25.69 33.27 -2.63
CA VAL A 258 -26.23 32.49 -3.75
C VAL A 258 -26.04 33.31 -5.03
N LEU A 259 -25.08 32.91 -5.87
CA LEU A 259 -24.97 33.44 -7.22
C LEU A 259 -25.98 32.71 -8.12
N ASP A 260 -26.70 33.53 -8.89
CA ASP A 260 -27.82 33.20 -9.76
C ASP A 260 -27.44 32.16 -10.82
N THR A 261 -27.79 30.89 -10.61
CA THR A 261 -27.58 29.84 -11.62
C THR A 261 -28.84 29.64 -12.44
N GLY A 262 -28.86 30.25 -13.62
CA GLY A 262 -29.86 30.02 -14.65
C GLY A 262 -29.95 28.54 -15.02
N MET A 263 -31.14 27.98 -14.80
CA MET A 263 -31.48 26.59 -15.10
C MET A 263 -31.86 26.45 -16.57
N THR A 264 -31.20 25.54 -17.29
CA THR A 264 -31.80 24.83 -18.41
C THR A 264 -31.60 23.34 -18.22
N SER A 265 -32.74 22.66 -18.09
CA SER A 265 -32.89 21.21 -17.99
C SER A 265 -32.82 20.60 -19.38
N GLU A 266 -31.92 19.64 -19.61
CA GLU A 266 -32.07 18.52 -20.55
C GLU A 266 -30.76 17.71 -20.55
N GLY A 267 -30.82 16.45 -20.13
CA GLY A 267 -29.63 15.59 -20.14
C GLY A 267 -29.86 14.26 -19.44
N GLY A 268 -30.13 13.22 -20.23
CA GLY A 268 -30.46 11.87 -19.78
C GLY A 268 -29.32 11.11 -19.09
N MET A 269 -29.71 9.97 -18.53
CA MET A 269 -28.86 9.01 -17.83
C MET A 269 -27.71 8.54 -18.72
N THR A 270 -26.49 9.00 -18.45
CA THR A 270 -25.27 8.39 -18.99
C THR A 270 -24.76 7.32 -18.02
N GLU A 271 -24.23 6.25 -18.61
CA GLU A 271 -23.72 5.05 -17.97
C GLU A 271 -22.63 5.35 -16.95
N ASP A 272 -22.92 5.13 -15.66
CA ASP A 272 -21.99 4.94 -14.52
C ASP A 272 -20.54 5.35 -14.83
N ASP A 273 -20.33 6.65 -14.98
CA ASP A 273 -19.02 7.25 -15.15
C ASP A 273 -18.24 6.91 -13.87
N GLY A 274 -17.40 5.88 -13.93
CA GLY A 274 -16.50 5.47 -12.85
C GLY A 274 -15.63 6.64 -12.40
N GLY A 275 -16.19 7.45 -11.49
CA GLY A 275 -15.75 8.81 -11.21
C GLY A 275 -14.35 8.81 -10.68
N ASN A 276 -13.45 9.55 -11.34
CA ASN A 276 -12.09 9.92 -10.95
C ASN A 276 -11.12 8.81 -10.46
N THR A 277 -11.56 7.55 -10.31
CA THR A 277 -10.73 6.46 -9.77
C THR A 277 -9.57 6.11 -10.70
N LYS A 278 -9.74 6.31 -12.02
CA LYS A 278 -8.68 6.12 -13.01
C LYS A 278 -7.50 7.08 -12.82
N GLY A 279 -7.71 8.25 -12.23
CA GLY A 279 -6.65 9.24 -11.99
C GLY A 279 -5.59 8.75 -11.00
N PHE A 280 -5.93 7.77 -10.15
CA PHE A 280 -5.00 7.17 -9.19
C PHE A 280 -4.22 5.97 -9.74
N ILE A 281 -4.45 5.58 -10.99
CA ILE A 281 -3.79 4.42 -11.60
C ILE A 281 -2.43 4.84 -12.14
N ILE A 282 -1.39 4.38 -11.46
CA ILE A 282 0.00 4.49 -11.88
C ILE A 282 0.21 3.54 -13.07
N PRO A 283 0.72 4.02 -14.21
CA PRO A 283 0.94 3.17 -15.37
C PRO A 283 1.94 2.03 -15.14
N ILE A 284 1.90 0.97 -15.96
CA ILE A 284 2.76 -0.21 -15.80
C ILE A 284 4.23 0.15 -16.04
N GLU A 285 4.49 1.04 -16.99
CA GLU A 285 5.82 1.54 -17.34
C GLU A 285 6.51 2.25 -16.17
N SER A 286 5.76 2.95 -15.31
CA SER A 286 6.31 3.64 -14.14
C SER A 286 6.93 2.66 -13.16
N ALA A 287 6.29 1.51 -12.94
CA ALA A 287 6.84 0.45 -12.08
C ALA A 287 8.06 -0.25 -12.70
N LEU A 288 8.18 -0.25 -14.03
CA LEU A 288 9.30 -0.84 -14.76
C LEU A 288 10.44 0.15 -15.04
N LYS A 289 10.44 1.33 -14.39
CA LYS A 289 11.42 2.40 -14.67
C LYS A 289 12.88 1.95 -14.54
N SER A 290 13.19 1.18 -13.49
CA SER A 290 14.55 0.67 -13.22
C SER A 290 14.95 -0.55 -14.06
N MET A 291 14.00 -1.21 -14.72
CA MET A 291 14.28 -2.36 -15.57
C MET A 291 14.91 -1.89 -16.89
N PHE A 292 15.95 -2.60 -17.34
CA PHE A 292 16.54 -2.40 -18.66
C PHE A 292 15.48 -2.59 -19.75
N LYS A 293 15.46 -1.70 -20.74
CA LYS A 293 14.46 -1.69 -21.81
C LYS A 293 15.12 -1.86 -23.17
N VAL A 294 14.48 -2.64 -24.02
CA VAL A 294 14.88 -2.87 -25.41
C VAL A 294 13.73 -2.43 -26.32
N GLU A 295 13.98 -1.42 -27.13
CA GLU A 295 13.07 -1.00 -28.19
C GLU A 295 13.01 -2.08 -29.27
N ILE A 296 11.79 -2.40 -29.73
CA ILE A 296 11.55 -3.35 -30.82
C ILE A 296 10.61 -2.75 -31.86
N SER A 297 10.69 -3.23 -33.09
CA SER A 297 9.74 -2.89 -34.15
C SER A 297 8.34 -3.43 -33.86
N LEU A 298 7.34 -2.90 -34.57
CA LEU A 298 5.97 -3.40 -34.50
C LEU A 298 5.86 -4.88 -34.91
N GLU A 299 6.60 -5.30 -35.95
CA GLU A 299 6.60 -6.70 -36.42
C GLU A 299 7.16 -7.65 -35.35
N GLU A 300 8.25 -7.26 -34.68
CA GLU A 300 8.82 -8.00 -33.56
C GLU A 300 7.88 -8.03 -32.36
N ALA A 301 7.20 -6.91 -32.09
CA ALA A 301 6.20 -6.83 -31.02
C ALA A 301 5.03 -7.77 -31.26
N GLU A 302 4.56 -7.94 -32.50
CA GLU A 302 3.52 -8.91 -32.86
C GLU A 302 3.98 -10.36 -32.62
N LYS A 303 5.22 -10.69 -33.00
CA LYS A 303 5.84 -12.01 -32.75
C LYS A 303 5.92 -12.29 -31.26
N ILE A 304 6.46 -11.35 -30.48
CA ILE A 304 6.56 -11.45 -29.02
C ILE A 304 5.18 -11.59 -28.36
N ARG A 305 4.17 -10.85 -28.84
CA ARG A 305 2.79 -10.95 -28.31
C ARG A 305 2.17 -12.32 -28.52
N LYS A 306 2.55 -13.01 -29.60
CA LYS A 306 2.17 -14.40 -29.88
C LYS A 306 3.03 -15.42 -29.11
N GLY A 307 3.94 -14.97 -28.25
CA GLY A 307 4.85 -15.82 -27.48
C GLY A 307 6.04 -16.35 -28.28
N GLN A 308 6.31 -15.80 -29.46
CA GLN A 308 7.41 -16.22 -30.30
C GLN A 308 8.73 -15.59 -29.85
N GLU A 309 9.80 -16.36 -30.01
CA GLU A 309 11.16 -15.87 -29.80
C GLU A 309 11.61 -15.07 -31.03
N ILE A 310 12.38 -14.02 -30.80
CA ILE A 310 12.95 -13.19 -31.88
C ILE A 310 14.47 -13.11 -31.73
N ILE A 311 15.16 -12.82 -32.82
CA ILE A 311 16.60 -12.55 -32.83
C ILE A 311 16.78 -11.05 -33.00
N LEU A 312 17.56 -10.43 -32.13
CA LEU A 312 17.93 -9.01 -32.25
C LEU A 312 19.44 -8.91 -32.42
N ASN A 313 19.89 -8.32 -33.52
CA ASN A 313 21.30 -8.25 -33.89
C ASN A 313 22.12 -7.29 -32.98
N ASN A 314 21.46 -6.41 -32.22
CA ASN A 314 22.08 -5.30 -31.49
C ASN A 314 22.09 -5.46 -29.95
N LEU A 315 22.00 -6.68 -29.43
CA LEU A 315 21.97 -6.95 -27.98
C LEU A 315 23.35 -7.14 -27.34
N ARG A 316 24.38 -6.43 -27.81
CA ARG A 316 25.79 -6.65 -27.39
C ARG A 316 26.02 -6.53 -25.88
N ASN A 317 25.15 -5.82 -25.17
CA ASN A 317 25.28 -5.58 -23.72
C ASN A 317 24.49 -6.58 -22.85
N LEU A 318 23.71 -7.48 -23.45
CA LEU A 318 22.95 -8.48 -22.70
C LEU A 318 23.78 -9.75 -22.49
N LYS A 319 23.82 -10.20 -21.25
CA LYS A 319 24.37 -11.49 -20.84
C LYS A 319 23.28 -12.55 -20.93
N ASN A 320 23.72 -13.80 -21.07
CA ASN A 320 22.81 -14.94 -21.05
C ASN A 320 22.01 -14.93 -19.73
N TYR A 321 20.69 -15.13 -19.82
CA TYR A 321 19.70 -15.07 -18.74
C TYR A 321 19.35 -13.69 -18.20
N ASP A 322 19.86 -12.60 -18.78
CA ASP A 322 19.41 -11.26 -18.42
C ASP A 322 17.91 -11.10 -18.66
N ILE A 323 17.22 -10.49 -17.69
CA ILE A 323 15.79 -10.19 -17.75
C ILE A 323 15.61 -8.70 -18.03
N PHE A 324 14.79 -8.37 -19.03
CA PHE A 324 14.55 -6.99 -19.47
C PHE A 324 13.13 -6.84 -20.01
N CYS A 325 12.71 -5.59 -20.24
CA CYS A 325 11.41 -5.28 -20.83
C CYS A 325 11.57 -4.89 -22.30
N THR A 326 10.79 -5.49 -23.20
CA THR A 326 10.66 -4.97 -24.56
C THR A 326 9.56 -3.91 -24.64
N ILE A 327 9.82 -2.86 -25.41
CA ILE A 327 8.94 -1.69 -25.54
C ILE A 327 8.76 -1.31 -27.01
N VAL A 328 7.61 -0.70 -27.33
CA VAL A 328 7.39 0.05 -28.57
C VAL A 328 7.04 1.48 -28.16
N GLY A 329 7.92 2.44 -28.47
CA GLY A 329 7.87 3.77 -27.88
C GLY A 329 7.90 3.67 -26.36
N ASN A 330 6.89 4.22 -25.67
CA ASN A 330 6.79 4.13 -24.20
C ASN A 330 5.93 2.95 -23.72
N VAL A 331 5.40 2.12 -24.62
CA VAL A 331 4.45 1.07 -24.23
C VAL A 331 5.18 -0.25 -23.97
N PRO A 332 5.07 -0.82 -22.75
CA PRO A 332 5.65 -2.12 -22.45
C PRO A 332 4.91 -3.24 -23.19
N ILE A 333 5.67 -4.08 -23.89
CA ILE A 333 5.17 -5.22 -24.68
C ILE A 333 5.31 -6.52 -23.88
N ALA A 334 6.49 -6.81 -23.35
CA ALA A 334 6.73 -8.02 -22.56
C ALA A 334 7.93 -7.86 -21.62
N ILE A 335 7.95 -8.67 -20.56
CA ILE A 335 9.19 -9.03 -19.87
C ILE A 335 9.77 -10.25 -20.59
N CYS A 336 11.03 -10.15 -20.98
CA CYS A 336 11.76 -11.14 -21.75
C CYS A 336 13.04 -11.57 -21.03
N SER A 337 13.54 -12.76 -21.39
CA SER A 337 14.91 -13.18 -21.07
C SER A 337 15.74 -13.26 -22.34
N PHE A 338 17.03 -12.94 -22.24
CA PHE A 338 18.00 -13.21 -23.28
C PHE A 338 18.56 -14.63 -23.11
N THR A 339 18.50 -15.47 -24.14
CA THR A 339 19.06 -16.82 -24.08
C THR A 339 19.70 -17.20 -25.41
N HIS A 340 21.02 -17.41 -25.42
CA HIS A 340 21.77 -17.83 -26.62
C HIS A 340 21.48 -17.02 -27.90
N GLY A 341 21.37 -15.69 -27.81
CA GLY A 341 21.07 -14.82 -28.95
C GLY A 341 19.57 -14.57 -29.20
N TYR A 342 18.70 -15.30 -28.53
CA TYR A 342 17.25 -15.16 -28.66
C TYR A 342 16.66 -14.32 -27.54
N VAL A 343 15.68 -13.50 -27.90
CA VAL A 343 14.79 -12.81 -26.98
C VAL A 343 13.56 -13.67 -26.78
N LYS A 344 13.40 -14.20 -25.57
CA LYS A 344 12.29 -15.07 -25.21
C LYS A 344 11.27 -14.34 -24.33
N PRO A 345 10.00 -14.22 -24.73
CA PRO A 345 8.97 -13.63 -23.87
C PRO A 345 8.67 -14.53 -22.66
N ILE A 346 8.79 -13.96 -21.46
CA ILE A 346 8.38 -14.62 -20.21
C ILE A 346 6.97 -14.18 -19.81
N ARG A 347 6.69 -12.88 -19.92
CA ARG A 347 5.37 -12.28 -19.61
C ARG A 347 5.01 -11.23 -20.64
N VAL A 348 4.12 -11.56 -21.56
CA VAL A 348 3.52 -10.61 -22.50
C VAL A 348 2.48 -9.75 -21.78
N PHE A 349 2.44 -8.46 -22.06
CA PHE A 349 1.43 -7.53 -21.57
C PHE A 349 0.36 -7.24 -22.62
N ASN A 350 -0.89 -7.56 -22.30
CA ASN A 350 -2.05 -7.30 -23.17
C ASN A 350 -2.68 -5.94 -22.85
N ILE A 351 -1.90 -4.85 -23.01
CA ILE A 351 -2.30 -3.49 -22.60
C ILE A 351 -2.93 -2.70 -23.77
N LEU A 352 -2.47 -2.94 -25.00
CA LEU A 352 -3.05 -2.36 -26.21
C LEU A 352 -4.03 -3.35 -26.84
N LYS A 353 -5.22 -2.86 -27.24
CA LYS A 353 -6.11 -3.55 -28.16
C LYS A 353 -5.72 -3.20 -29.59
#